data_AF-H2B229-F1
#
_entry.id   AF-H2B229-F1
#
_cell.length_a   1.000
_cell.length_b   1.000
_cell.length_c   1.000
_cell.angle_alpha   90.00
_cell.angle_beta   90.00
_cell.angle_gamma   90.00
#
_symmetry.space_group_name_H-M   'P 1'
#
loop_
_entity.id
_entity.type
_entity.pdbx_description
1 polymer ?
#
loop_
_entity_poly.entity_id
_entity_poly.type
_entity_poly.pdbx_seq_one_letter_code
_entity_poly.pdbx_strand_id
1 'polypeptide(L)'
;MELNFLHNFNFSILGDKNLIIENQRGLILLGYPFFSPSLLLPILDPPEFQLVFLKDNLSNIAKITCLNKISNKTSNCLDQLFPLDSECVKEKQKWYVLMACDDIDDQGWCYSWTFNNRRWKSKNGIVRRRIWIKLPELNPLK
;
A
#
# COMPACT_ATOMS: atom_id res chain seq x y z
N MET A 1 7.92 11.49 3.40
CA MET A 1 7.67 10.90 2.07
C MET A 1 6.24 11.26 1.70
N GLU A 2 6.05 12.26 0.86
CA GLU A 2 4.71 12.66 0.40
C GLU A 2 4.18 11.63 -0.60
N LEU A 3 2.90 11.27 -0.49
CA LEU A 3 2.21 10.37 -1.42
C LEU A 3 1.83 11.08 -2.72
N ASN A 4 2.83 11.70 -3.38
CA ASN A 4 2.63 12.42 -4.65
C ASN A 4 2.08 11.50 -5.76
N PHE A 5 2.27 10.18 -5.63
CA PHE A 5 1.68 9.16 -6.50
C PHE A 5 0.16 9.03 -6.36
N LEU A 6 -0.40 9.33 -5.19
CA LEU A 6 -1.85 9.25 -4.96
C LEU A 6 -2.58 10.57 -5.22
N HIS A 7 -1.89 11.59 -5.75
CA HIS A 7 -2.46 12.91 -5.98
C HIS A 7 -3.68 12.88 -6.93
N ASN A 8 -3.71 11.93 -7.87
CA ASN A 8 -4.81 11.78 -8.81
C ASN A 8 -5.91 10.82 -8.31
N PHE A 9 -5.69 10.15 -7.17
CA PHE A 9 -6.65 9.18 -6.67
C PHE A 9 -7.71 9.87 -5.82
N ASN A 10 -8.98 9.77 -6.24
CA ASN A 10 -10.08 10.34 -5.49
C ASN A 10 -10.39 9.46 -4.26
N PHE A 11 -9.73 9.78 -3.16
CA PHE A 11 -9.88 9.09 -1.88
C PHE A 11 -11.28 9.19 -1.27
N SER A 12 -12.15 10.08 -1.76
CA SER A 12 -13.55 10.15 -1.28
C SER A 12 -14.34 8.87 -1.53
N ILE A 13 -13.94 8.06 -2.52
CA ILE A 13 -14.54 6.74 -2.82
C ILE A 13 -14.06 5.68 -1.81
N LEU A 14 -12.98 5.95 -1.08
CA LEU A 14 -12.37 5.01 -0.15
C LEU A 14 -13.00 5.03 1.24
N GLY A 15 -13.57 6.14 1.72
CA GLY A 15 -14.05 6.24 3.11
C GLY A 15 -12.98 5.84 4.14
N ASP A 16 -13.39 5.25 5.27
CA ASP A 16 -12.53 4.74 6.37
C ASP A 16 -11.68 3.49 6.01
N LYS A 17 -11.30 3.32 4.74
CA LYS A 17 -10.54 2.13 4.30
C LYS A 17 -9.05 2.27 4.62
N ASN A 18 -8.52 1.19 5.18
CA ASN A 18 -7.09 1.04 5.40
C ASN A 18 -6.38 0.69 4.09
N LEU A 19 -5.35 1.47 3.77
CA LEU A 19 -4.47 1.25 2.64
C LEU A 19 -3.13 0.71 3.13
N ILE A 20 -2.63 -0.33 2.46
CA ILE A 20 -1.27 -0.82 2.64
C ILE A 20 -0.48 -0.50 1.37
N ILE A 21 0.70 0.06 1.55
CA ILE A 21 1.68 0.26 0.49
C ILE A 21 2.79 -0.76 0.71
N GLU A 22 3.00 -1.60 -0.29
CA GLU A 22 4.11 -2.54 -0.38
C GLU A 22 5.22 -1.90 -1.24
N ASN A 23 6.45 -1.85 -0.72
CA ASN A 23 7.63 -1.29 -1.35
C ASN A 23 8.68 -2.39 -1.51
N GLN A 24 9.24 -2.52 -2.71
CA GLN A 24 10.33 -3.46 -2.96
C GLN A 24 11.46 -2.79 -3.74
N ARG A 25 12.71 -3.09 -3.38
CA ARG A 25 13.89 -2.70 -4.14
C ARG A 25 14.40 -3.89 -4.92
N GLY A 26 14.85 -3.61 -6.13
CA GLY A 26 15.45 -4.58 -7.01
C GLY A 26 16.82 -4.18 -7.54
N LEU A 27 17.41 -5.11 -8.25
CA LEU A 27 18.66 -4.99 -8.98
C LEU A 27 18.46 -5.57 -10.38
N ILE A 28 19.16 -4.99 -11.35
CA ILE A 28 19.18 -5.54 -12.71
C ILE A 28 20.43 -6.40 -12.82
N LEU A 29 20.25 -7.71 -12.96
CA LEU A 29 21.32 -8.66 -13.17
C LEU A 29 21.19 -9.24 -14.57
N LEU A 30 22.19 -9.03 -15.42
CA LEU A 30 22.22 -9.51 -16.82
C LEU A 30 20.96 -9.11 -17.62
N GLY A 31 20.44 -7.90 -17.38
CA GLY A 31 19.22 -7.40 -18.04
C GLY A 31 17.90 -7.86 -17.42
N TYR A 32 17.92 -8.75 -16.43
CA TYR A 32 16.73 -9.22 -15.73
C TYR A 32 16.54 -8.45 -14.41
N PRO A 33 15.35 -7.88 -14.16
CA PRO A 33 15.05 -7.21 -12.91
C PRO A 33 14.68 -8.23 -11.82
N PHE A 34 15.45 -8.26 -10.73
CA PHE A 34 15.15 -9.05 -9.55
C PHE A 34 14.72 -8.12 -8.43
N PHE A 35 13.55 -8.36 -7.83
CA PHE A 35 13.03 -7.57 -6.72
C PHE A 35 13.00 -8.41 -5.45
N SER A 36 13.36 -7.79 -4.32
CA SER A 36 13.35 -8.42 -3.01
C SER A 36 12.45 -7.63 -2.05
N PRO A 37 11.65 -8.32 -1.21
CA PRO A 37 10.96 -7.70 -0.08
C PRO A 37 11.95 -7.24 1.00
N SER A 38 13.04 -7.99 1.16
CA SER A 38 14.14 -7.64 2.06
C SER A 38 14.89 -6.44 1.48
N LEU A 39 14.79 -5.30 2.16
CA LEU A 39 15.45 -4.07 1.73
C LEU A 39 16.96 -4.28 1.62
N LEU A 40 17.49 -4.03 0.42
CA LEU A 40 18.93 -4.09 0.17
C LEU A 40 19.66 -2.94 0.89
N LEU A 41 18.98 -1.81 1.13
CA LEU A 41 19.53 -0.62 1.78
C LEU A 41 18.58 -0.13 2.90
N PRO A 42 18.50 -0.82 4.05
CA PRO A 42 17.46 -0.63 5.07
C PRO A 42 17.43 0.76 5.73
N ILE A 43 18.52 1.53 5.63
CA ILE A 43 18.60 2.91 6.16
C ILE A 43 18.00 3.92 5.17
N LEU A 44 18.17 3.68 3.87
CA LEU A 44 17.77 4.61 2.79
C LEU A 44 16.38 4.30 2.26
N ASP A 45 15.98 3.03 2.33
CA ASP A 45 14.73 2.57 1.76
C ASP A 45 13.55 2.73 2.73
N PRO A 46 12.35 3.06 2.22
CA PRO A 46 11.16 2.94 3.02
C PRO A 46 10.95 1.48 3.45
N PRO A 47 10.29 1.24 4.60
CA PRO A 47 9.90 -0.11 5.00
C PRO A 47 9.05 -0.79 3.94
N GLU A 48 9.17 -2.11 3.88
CA GLU A 48 8.43 -2.98 2.95
C GLU A 48 6.94 -2.67 2.98
N PHE A 49 6.33 -2.66 4.17
CA PHE A 49 4.93 -2.30 4.32
C PHE A 49 4.74 -1.00 5.09
N GLN A 50 3.95 -0.11 4.50
CA GLN A 50 3.51 1.14 5.08
C GLN A 50 1.99 1.20 5.11
N LEU A 51 1.43 1.53 6.27
CA LEU A 51 0.01 1.76 6.44
C LEU A 51 -0.31 3.22 6.19
N VAL A 52 -1.37 3.45 5.42
CA VAL A 52 -1.89 4.77 5.13
C VAL A 52 -3.29 4.87 5.72
N PHE A 53 -3.43 5.77 6.69
CA PHE A 53 -4.71 6.11 7.28
C PHE A 53 -5.24 7.38 6.63
N LEU A 54 -6.42 7.26 6.03
CA LEU A 54 -7.21 8.39 5.58
C LEU A 54 -8.06 8.86 6.76
N LYS A 55 -7.99 10.16 7.08
CA LYS A 55 -8.84 10.76 8.11
C LYS A 55 -9.83 11.66 7.40
N ASP A 56 -11.11 11.47 7.68
CA ASP A 56 -12.17 12.20 7.00
C ASP A 56 -12.13 13.73 7.20
N ASN A 57 -12.52 14.41 6.11
CA ASN A 57 -13.16 15.72 5.98
C ASN A 57 -12.45 17.04 6.28
N LEU A 58 -11.15 17.12 6.60
CA LEU A 58 -10.55 18.47 6.75
C LEU A 58 -9.08 18.66 6.37
N SER A 59 -8.35 17.58 6.08
CA SER A 59 -6.99 17.72 5.57
C SER A 59 -6.63 16.49 4.76
N ASN A 60 -6.19 16.68 3.53
CA ASN A 60 -5.62 15.65 2.63
C ASN A 60 -4.34 14.99 3.19
N ILE A 61 -4.16 14.98 4.52
CA ILE A 61 -2.98 14.49 5.22
C ILE A 61 -3.23 13.02 5.57
N ALA A 62 -2.93 12.18 4.60
CA ALA A 62 -2.73 10.76 4.82
C ALA A 62 -1.63 10.54 5.87
N LYS A 63 -1.96 9.96 7.03
CA LYS A 63 -0.95 9.61 8.04
C LYS A 63 -0.31 8.29 7.65
N ILE A 64 0.97 8.33 7.31
CA ILE A 64 1.75 7.14 6.94
C ILE A 64 2.45 6.60 8.17
N THR A 65 2.22 5.34 8.50
CA THR A 65 2.89 4.64 9.60
C THR A 65 3.59 3.39 9.07
N CYS A 66 4.86 3.21 9.44
CA CYS A 66 5.61 2.02 9.10
C CYS A 66 5.17 0.83 9.97
N LEU A 67 4.90 -0.34 9.38
CA LEU A 67 4.46 -1.52 10.14
C LEU A 67 5.46 -1.94 11.22
N ASN A 68 6.76 -1.82 10.95
CA ASN A 68 7.83 -2.21 11.88
C ASN A 68 7.93 -1.29 13.12
N LYS A 69 7.16 -0.19 13.20
CA LYS A 69 7.11 0.74 14.33
C LYS A 69 5.77 0.73 15.06
N ILE A 70 4.89 -0.24 14.77
CA ILE A 70 3.61 -0.40 15.47
C ILE A 70 3.90 -0.76 16.92
N SER A 71 3.79 0.22 17.80
CA SER A 71 3.76 0.06 19.25
C SER A 71 2.37 -0.40 19.68
N ASN A 72 2.29 -1.20 20.75
CA ASN A 72 1.04 -1.68 21.39
C ASN A 72 0.01 -0.57 21.70
N LYS A 73 0.41 0.71 21.68
CA LYS A 73 -0.49 1.88 21.80
C LYS A 73 -1.39 2.12 20.57
N THR A 74 -1.14 1.41 19.47
CA THR A 74 -1.95 1.39 18.24
C THR A 74 -2.69 0.07 18.10
N SER A 75 -3.19 -0.51 19.20
CA SER A 75 -3.90 -1.80 19.23
C SER A 75 -5.05 -1.92 18.21
N ASN A 76 -5.76 -0.84 17.92
CA ASN A 76 -6.80 -0.80 16.88
C ASN A 76 -6.27 -1.09 15.45
N CYS A 77 -4.95 -1.04 15.24
CA CYS A 77 -4.26 -1.30 13.97
C CYS A 77 -4.02 -2.79 13.72
N LEU A 78 -3.75 -3.56 14.77
CA LEU A 78 -3.54 -5.02 14.67
C LEU A 78 -4.84 -5.76 14.35
N ASP A 79 -5.95 -5.33 14.95
CA ASP A 79 -7.31 -5.82 14.66
C ASP A 79 -7.76 -5.55 13.21
N GLN A 80 -7.11 -4.60 12.53
CA GLN A 80 -7.36 -4.27 11.11
C GLN A 80 -6.46 -5.07 10.17
N LEU A 81 -5.27 -5.49 10.62
CA LEU A 81 -4.31 -6.29 9.86
C LEU A 81 -4.67 -7.78 9.85
N PHE A 82 -5.09 -8.30 11.01
CA PHE A 82 -5.54 -9.67 11.15
C PHE A 82 -7.05 -9.69 11.38
N PRO A 83 -7.82 -10.51 10.64
CA PRO A 83 -9.21 -10.75 11.01
C PRO A 83 -9.20 -11.48 12.36
N LEU A 84 -9.35 -10.74 13.45
CA LEU A 84 -9.70 -11.34 14.72
C LEU A 84 -11.18 -11.68 14.64
N ASP A 85 -11.47 -12.97 14.69
CA ASP A 85 -12.81 -13.56 14.74
C ASP A 85 -13.49 -13.19 16.07
N SER A 86 -13.84 -11.92 16.24
CA SER A 86 -14.80 -11.50 17.26
C SER A 86 -16.19 -11.62 16.63
N GLU A 87 -16.98 -12.52 17.21
CA GLU A 87 -18.23 -13.14 16.72
C GLU A 87 -19.40 -12.19 16.34
N CYS A 88 -19.18 -10.88 16.27
CA CYS A 88 -20.19 -9.90 15.88
C CYS A 88 -20.02 -9.51 14.40
N VAL A 89 -20.69 -10.26 13.51
CA VAL A 89 -21.03 -9.96 12.10
C VAL A 89 -20.20 -8.84 11.46
N LYS A 90 -18.89 -9.05 11.29
CA LYS A 90 -18.10 -8.24 10.35
C LYS A 90 -18.12 -8.97 9.03
N GLU A 91 -18.74 -8.35 8.02
CA GLU A 91 -18.66 -8.77 6.63
C GLU A 91 -17.22 -9.21 6.34
N LYS A 92 -17.04 -10.41 5.77
CA LYS A 92 -15.71 -10.95 5.50
C LYS A 92 -14.93 -9.93 4.69
N GLN A 93 -13.87 -9.37 5.24
CA GLN A 93 -13.06 -8.38 4.54
C GLN A 93 -11.89 -9.07 3.84
N LYS A 94 -11.66 -8.75 2.57
CA LYS A 94 -10.52 -9.26 1.80
C LYS A 94 -9.62 -8.12 1.34
N TRP A 95 -8.34 -8.44 1.18
CA TRP A 95 -7.36 -7.55 0.58
C TRP A 95 -7.42 -7.68 -0.94
N TYR A 96 -7.43 -6.53 -1.62
CA TYR A 96 -7.41 -6.41 -3.06
C TYR A 96 -6.26 -5.53 -3.47
N VAL A 97 -5.71 -5.78 -4.66
CA VAL A 97 -4.71 -4.91 -5.26
C VAL A 97 -5.42 -3.77 -5.98
N LEU A 98 -5.03 -2.53 -5.70
CA LEU A 98 -5.63 -1.35 -6.30
C LEU A 98 -5.03 -1.12 -7.70
N MET A 99 -5.79 -1.49 -8.73
CA MET A 99 -5.39 -1.35 -10.15
C MET A 99 -5.80 -0.01 -10.77
N ALA A 100 -6.55 0.83 -10.05
CA ALA A 100 -7.18 2.05 -10.58
C ALA A 100 -6.24 3.27 -10.61
N CYS A 101 -4.93 3.10 -10.41
CA CYS A 101 -3.96 4.17 -10.59
C CYS A 101 -3.41 4.13 -12.03
N ASP A 102 -3.06 5.29 -12.56
CA ASP A 102 -2.42 5.40 -13.86
C ASP A 102 -1.04 4.71 -13.82
N ASP A 103 -0.64 4.11 -14.96
CA ASP A 103 0.68 3.48 -15.15
C ASP A 103 1.02 2.37 -14.13
N ILE A 104 0.14 1.38 -14.00
CA ILE A 104 0.34 0.12 -13.25
C ILE A 104 0.53 -1.06 -14.23
N ASP A 105 1.33 -2.07 -13.86
CA ASP A 105 1.48 -3.32 -14.63
C ASP A 105 0.29 -4.30 -14.46
N ASP A 106 0.38 -5.49 -15.03
CA ASP A 106 -0.64 -6.55 -14.95
C ASP A 106 -0.75 -7.20 -13.56
N GLN A 107 0.21 -6.96 -12.67
CA GLN A 107 0.26 -7.47 -11.30
C GLN A 107 0.05 -6.39 -10.23
N GLY A 108 -0.27 -5.16 -10.61
CA GLY A 108 -0.49 -4.06 -9.66
C GLY A 108 0.75 -3.33 -9.18
N TRP A 109 1.91 -3.54 -9.80
CA TRP A 109 3.14 -2.80 -9.52
C TRP A 109 3.24 -1.52 -10.35
N CYS A 110 3.76 -0.48 -9.71
CA CYS A 110 4.32 0.68 -10.38
C CYS A 110 5.83 0.77 -10.08
N TYR A 111 6.59 1.26 -11.05
CA TYR A 111 8.05 1.24 -11.06
C TYR A 111 8.65 2.64 -11.07
N SER A 112 9.83 2.77 -10.48
CA SER A 112 10.66 3.97 -10.50
C SER A 112 12.14 3.60 -10.32
N TRP A 113 13.04 4.58 -10.50
CA TRP A 113 14.46 4.45 -10.14
C TRP A 113 14.72 4.76 -8.67
N THR A 114 13.86 5.57 -8.04
CA THR A 114 13.95 5.97 -6.63
C THR A 114 12.57 6.05 -5.98
N PHE A 115 12.49 5.76 -4.68
CA PHE A 115 11.23 5.84 -3.91
C PHE A 115 10.71 7.26 -3.72
N ASN A 116 11.59 8.27 -3.86
CA ASN A 116 11.24 9.69 -3.75
C ASN A 116 10.83 10.32 -5.09
N ASN A 117 10.70 9.52 -6.15
CA ASN A 117 10.27 10.03 -7.44
C ASN A 117 8.77 10.34 -7.42
N ARG A 118 8.39 11.44 -8.08
CA ARG A 118 6.98 11.81 -8.28
C ARG A 118 6.33 11.00 -9.39
N ARG A 119 7.10 10.58 -10.39
CA ARG A 119 6.59 9.84 -11.55
C ARG A 119 6.89 8.35 -11.41
N TRP A 120 5.82 7.57 -11.35
CA TRP A 120 5.85 6.10 -11.38
C TRP A 120 5.35 5.63 -12.75
N LYS A 121 5.80 4.45 -13.20
CA LYS A 121 5.47 3.91 -14.52
C LYS A 121 5.06 2.44 -14.41
N SER A 122 4.33 1.91 -15.40
CA SER A 122 3.96 0.49 -15.47
C SER A 122 5.12 -0.44 -15.83
N LYS A 123 6.29 0.12 -16.19
CA LYS A 123 7.48 -0.64 -16.55
C LYS A 123 8.76 0.16 -16.27
N ASN A 124 9.87 -0.56 -16.19
CA ASN A 124 11.23 -0.08 -16.01
C ASN A 124 11.48 0.64 -14.67
N GLY A 125 12.32 0.04 -13.84
CA GLY A 125 12.77 0.62 -12.58
C GLY A 125 13.51 -0.37 -11.71
N ILE A 126 14.24 0.15 -10.73
CA ILE A 126 14.93 -0.64 -9.69
C ILE A 126 14.21 -0.56 -8.34
N VAL A 127 13.13 0.20 -8.26
CA VAL A 127 12.19 0.16 -7.14
C VAL A 127 10.79 -0.02 -7.69
N ARG A 128 9.96 -0.73 -6.94
CA ARG A 128 8.55 -0.92 -7.27
C ARG A 128 7.67 -0.75 -6.04
N ARG A 129 6.42 -0.39 -6.28
CA ARG A 129 5.41 -0.17 -5.26
C ARG A 129 4.09 -0.80 -5.68
N ARG A 130 3.36 -1.36 -4.73
CA ARG A 130 2.01 -1.89 -4.93
C ARG A 130 1.09 -1.39 -3.81
N ILE A 131 -0.15 -1.05 -4.18
CA ILE A 131 -1.15 -0.63 -3.21
C ILE A 131 -2.15 -1.76 -3.00
N TRP A 132 -2.41 -2.02 -1.73
CA TRP A 132 -3.41 -2.94 -1.26
C TRP A 132 -4.52 -2.16 -0.55
N ILE A 133 -5.76 -2.55 -0.82
CA ILE A 133 -6.95 -1.99 -0.20
C ILE A 133 -7.78 -3.11 0.42
N LYS A 134 -8.31 -2.86 1.61
CA LYS A 134 -9.24 -3.78 2.26
C LYS A 134 -10.67 -3.40 1.89
N LEU A 135 -11.43 -4.35 1.36
CA LEU A 135 -12.84 -4.17 0.98
C LEU A 135 -13.70 -5.28 1.59
N PRO A 136 -14.98 -5.00 1.93
CA PRO A 136 -15.91 -6.04 2.30
C PRO A 136 -16.15 -6.99 1.11
N GLU A 137 -16.31 -8.27 1.39
CA GLU A 137 -16.75 -9.28 0.44
C GLU A 137 -18.21 -9.00 0.11
N LEU A 138 -18.45 -8.43 -1.08
CA LEU A 138 -19.79 -8.34 -1.64
C LEU A 138 -20.29 -9.78 -1.82
N ASN A 139 -21.25 -10.20 -1.00
CA ASN A 139 -21.98 -11.44 -1.25
C ASN A 139 -22.68 -11.26 -2.61
N PRO A 140 -22.33 -12.03 -3.66
CA PRO A 140 -22.83 -11.72 -5.00
C PRO A 140 -24.34 -11.90 -5.17
N LEU A 141 -25.07 -12.43 -4.19
CA LEU A 141 -26.52 -12.63 -4.25
C LEU A 141 -27.14 -12.55 -2.84
N LYS A 142 -27.83 -11.45 -2.55
CA LYS A 142 -29.02 -11.39 -1.69
C LYS A 142 -30.03 -10.45 -2.33
#